data_AF-A0A2V7D4U3-F1
#
_entry.id   AF-A0A2V7D4U3-F1
#
_cell.length_a   1.000
_cell.length_b   1.000
_cell.length_c   1.000
_cell.angle_alpha   90.00
_cell.angle_beta   90.00
_cell.angle_gamma   90.00
#
_symmetry.space_group_name_H-M   'P 1'
#
loop_
_entity.id
_entity.type
_entity.pdbx_description
1 polymer ?
#
loop_
_entity_poly.entity_id
_entity_poly.type
_entity_poly.pdbx_seq_one_letter_code
_entity_poly.pdbx_strand_id
1 'polypeptide(L)'
;MTIMVSSPNRHEGATAAALTGSLYVKTDDVEGRWQRLETRARICYPMEDFEYGMREFAIYDNNGYVLQFGQPLGTHPRGPDHQ
;
A
#
# COMPACT_ATOMS: atom_id res chain seq x y z
N MET A 1 11.95 -10.63 -8.41
CA MET A 1 10.59 -10.50 -8.97
C MET A 1 10.46 -9.12 -9.58
N THR A 2 9.90 -9.02 -10.78
CA THR A 2 9.75 -7.76 -11.51
C THR A 2 8.28 -7.57 -11.86
N ILE A 3 7.73 -6.41 -11.57
CA ILE A 3 6.37 -6.01 -11.95
C ILE A 3 6.51 -4.87 -12.95
N MET A 4 5.77 -4.92 -14.06
CA MET A 4 5.68 -3.81 -15.01
C MET A 4 4.31 -3.17 -14.88
N VAL A 5 4.30 -1.84 -14.76
CA VAL A 5 3.09 -1.02 -14.72
C VAL A 5 3.11 -0.13 -15.95
N SER A 6 2.01 -0.11 -16.70
CA SER A 6 1.87 0.67 -17.92
C SER A 6 0.80 1.74 -17.78
N SER A 7 0.96 2.83 -18.52
CA SER A 7 -0.15 3.77 -18.75
C SER A 7 -1.17 3.14 -19.71
N PRO A 8 -2.43 3.60 -19.69
CA PRO A 8 -3.44 3.13 -20.64
C PRO A 8 -2.97 3.37 -22.07
N ASN A 9 -3.13 2.38 -22.94
CA ASN A 9 -2.74 2.49 -24.35
C ASN A 9 -3.99 2.65 -25.24
N ARG A 10 -3.82 3.28 -26.41
CA ARG A 10 -4.92 3.56 -27.36
C ARG A 10 -5.68 2.32 -27.84
N HIS A 11 -5.07 1.14 -27.82
CA HIS A 11 -5.64 -0.09 -28.35
C HIS A 11 -6.59 -0.78 -27.36
N GLU A 12 -6.36 -0.62 -26.05
CA GLU A 12 -7.16 -1.24 -24.99
C GLU A 12 -8.47 -0.48 -24.69
N GLY A 13 -8.58 0.76 -25.17
CA GLY A 13 -9.68 1.66 -24.83
C GLY A 13 -9.62 2.16 -23.38
N ALA A 14 -10.37 3.21 -23.06
CA ALA A 14 -10.51 3.69 -21.68
C ALA A 14 -11.53 2.80 -20.94
N THR A 15 -11.12 1.59 -20.60
CA THR A 15 -11.92 0.66 -19.82
C THR A 15 -11.62 0.79 -18.33
N ALA A 16 -12.58 0.42 -17.48
CA ALA A 16 -12.38 0.35 -16.04
C ALA A 16 -11.24 -0.62 -15.68
N ALA A 17 -10.71 -0.52 -14.47
CA ALA A 17 -9.67 -1.42 -13.96
C ALA A 17 -10.04 -2.90 -14.22
N ALA A 18 -9.22 -3.61 -14.99
CA ALA A 18 -9.48 -4.99 -15.40
C ALA A 18 -9.21 -6.00 -14.25
N LEU A 19 -8.36 -5.60 -13.31
CA LEU A 19 -8.05 -6.31 -12.08
C LEU A 19 -8.94 -5.77 -10.94
N THR A 20 -9.73 -6.66 -10.33
CA THR A 20 -10.56 -6.35 -9.14
C THR A 20 -9.79 -6.47 -7.82
N GLY A 21 -8.55 -6.96 -7.85
CA GLY A 21 -7.66 -7.12 -6.70
C GLY A 21 -6.75 -5.91 -6.45
N SER A 22 -5.95 -6.03 -5.39
CA SER A 22 -4.91 -5.06 -5.01
C SER A 22 -3.52 -5.64 -5.23
N LEU A 23 -2.54 -4.76 -5.43
CA LEU A 23 -1.12 -5.09 -5.33
C LEU A 23 -0.62 -4.72 -3.93
N TYR A 24 -0.28 -5.73 -3.14
CA TYR A 24 0.24 -5.53 -1.80
C TYR A 24 1.78 -5.46 -1.81
N VAL A 25 2.33 -4.35 -1.35
CA VAL A 25 3.76 -4.09 -1.27
C VAL A 25 4.18 -4.05 0.20
N LYS A 26 4.90 -5.09 0.62
CA LYS A 26 5.57 -5.08 1.93
C LYS A 26 6.67 -4.02 1.96
N THR A 27 6.81 -3.35 3.09
CA THR A 27 7.77 -2.27 3.30
C THR A 27 8.36 -2.29 4.70
N ASP A 28 9.58 -1.79 4.82
CA ASP A 28 10.24 -1.55 6.11
C ASP A 28 10.03 -0.11 6.61
N ASP A 29 9.50 0.76 5.75
CA ASP A 29 9.16 2.16 6.06
C ASP A 29 7.79 2.51 5.45
N VAL A 30 6.71 2.16 6.15
CA VAL A 30 5.33 2.47 5.72
C VAL A 30 5.00 3.96 5.93
N GLU A 31 5.50 4.56 7.00
CA GLU A 31 5.23 5.98 7.31
C GLU A 31 5.90 6.93 6.32
N GLY A 32 7.15 6.68 5.92
CA GLY A 32 7.82 7.48 4.90
C GLY A 32 7.12 7.40 3.54
N ARG A 33 6.50 6.26 3.22
CA ARG A 33 5.66 6.12 2.01
C ARG A 33 4.36 6.90 2.14
N TRP A 34 3.72 6.84 3.30
CA TRP A 34 2.52 7.61 3.59
C TRP A 34 2.76 9.12 3.41
N GLN A 35 3.78 9.67 4.09
CA GLN A 35 4.15 11.10 3.99
C GLN A 35 4.39 11.56 2.54
N ARG A 36 4.95 10.68 1.69
CA ARG A 36 5.22 11.00 0.28
C ARG A 36 3.97 10.93 -0.59
N LEU A 37 2.99 10.10 -0.26
CA LEU A 37 1.87 9.75 -1.12
C LEU A 37 0.54 10.36 -0.69
N GLU A 38 0.34 10.65 0.60
CA GLU A 38 -0.96 11.09 1.14
C GLU A 38 -1.52 12.36 0.48
N THR A 39 -0.63 13.25 0.04
CA THR A 39 -0.97 14.52 -0.63
C THR A 39 -0.92 14.42 -2.15
N ARG A 40 -0.44 13.31 -2.70
CA ARG A 40 -0.17 13.15 -4.14
C ARG A 40 -1.08 12.15 -4.84
N ALA A 41 -1.62 11.19 -4.10
CA ALA A 41 -2.44 10.11 -4.63
C ALA A 41 -3.85 10.16 -4.06
N ARG A 42 -4.80 9.54 -4.77
CA ARG A 42 -6.16 9.36 -4.25
C ARG A 42 -6.14 8.25 -3.21
N ILE A 43 -6.43 8.58 -1.95
CA ILE A 43 -6.50 7.62 -0.85
C ILE A 43 -7.66 6.65 -1.06
N CYS A 44 -7.40 5.35 -0.91
CA CYS A 44 -8.40 4.29 -0.83
C CYS A 44 -8.82 4.06 0.63
N TYR A 45 -7.85 3.89 1.52
CA TYR A 45 -8.04 4.00 2.97
C TYR A 45 -6.76 4.58 3.60
N PRO A 46 -6.89 5.39 4.66
CA PRO A 46 -5.76 6.05 5.29
C PRO A 46 -4.86 5.06 6.03
N MET A 47 -3.73 5.53 6.56
CA MET A 47 -2.86 4.69 7.38
C MET A 47 -3.55 4.26 8.68
N GLU A 48 -3.64 2.95 8.88
CA GLU A 48 -4.30 2.32 10.02
C GLU A 48 -3.51 1.12 10.54
N ASP A 49 -3.65 0.84 11.83
CA ASP A 49 -3.16 -0.37 12.49
C ASP A 49 -4.29 -1.40 12.50
N PHE A 50 -4.10 -2.51 11.79
CA PHE A 50 -5.09 -3.57 11.67
C PHE A 50 -4.90 -4.65 12.75
N GLU A 51 -6.00 -5.28 13.17
CA GLU A 51 -6.04 -6.29 14.24
C GLU A 51 -5.13 -7.50 14.01
N TYR A 52 -4.81 -7.79 12.74
CA TYR A 52 -3.89 -8.87 12.36
C TYR A 52 -2.40 -8.48 12.42
N GLY A 53 -2.07 -7.33 13.05
CA GLY A 53 -0.69 -6.97 13.40
C GLY A 53 0.08 -6.21 12.32
N MET A 54 -0.62 -5.47 11.47
CA MET A 54 -0.01 -4.71 10.36
C MET A 54 -0.40 -3.24 10.42
N ARG A 55 0.56 -2.35 10.15
CA ARG A 55 0.31 -0.94 9.83
C ARG A 55 0.26 -0.79 8.32
N GLU A 56 -0.86 -0.32 7.79
CA GLU A 56 -1.10 -0.30 6.35
C GLU A 56 -1.89 0.91 5.88
N PHE A 57 -1.71 1.27 4.61
CA PHE A 57 -2.60 2.20 3.88
C PHE A 57 -2.77 1.73 2.43
N ALA A 58 -3.77 2.29 1.75
CA ALA A 58 -3.93 2.07 0.32
C ALA A 58 -4.22 3.34 -0.46
N ILE A 59 -3.71 3.39 -1.68
CA ILE A 59 -4.00 4.44 -2.67
C ILE A 59 -4.53 3.82 -3.96
N TYR A 60 -5.19 4.63 -4.76
CA TYR A 60 -5.42 4.33 -6.16
C TYR A 60 -4.29 4.91 -7.01
N ASP A 61 -3.79 4.13 -7.97
CA ASP A 61 -2.96 4.66 -9.05
C ASP A 61 -3.78 5.49 -10.05
N ASN A 62 -3.13 6.01 -11.09
CA ASN A 62 -3.78 6.79 -12.14
C ASN A 62 -4.73 5.99 -13.04
N ASN A 63 -4.71 4.66 -12.94
CA ASN A 63 -5.55 3.74 -13.70
C ASN A 63 -6.70 3.17 -12.85
N GLY A 64 -6.77 3.52 -11.57
CA GLY A 64 -7.80 3.05 -10.64
C GLY A 64 -7.47 1.72 -9.94
N TYR A 65 -6.25 1.19 -10.09
CA TYR A 65 -5.82 0.00 -9.35
C TYR A 65 -5.45 0.35 -7.90
N VAL A 66 -5.74 -0.58 -6.99
CA VAL A 66 -5.41 -0.43 -5.57
C VAL A 66 -3.98 -0.87 -5.32
N LEU A 67 -3.16 0.06 -4.81
CA LEU A 67 -1.82 -0.22 -4.30
C LEU A 67 -1.86 -0.14 -2.77
N GLN A 68 -1.57 -1.27 -2.13
CA GLN A 68 -1.50 -1.40 -0.68
C GLN A 68 -0.06 -1.43 -0.22
N PHE A 69 0.24 -0.70 0.85
CA PHE A 69 1.54 -0.70 1.50
C PHE A 69 1.37 -1.10 2.94
N GLY A 70 2.16 -2.08 3.39
CA GLY A 70 2.04 -2.55 4.75
C GLY A 70 3.34 -3.04 5.33
N GLN A 71 3.44 -2.85 6.63
CA GLN A 71 4.58 -3.21 7.47
C GLN A 71 4.05 -3.89 8.74
N PRO A 72 4.67 -4.98 9.21
CA PRO A 72 4.33 -5.55 10.50
C PRO A 72 4.49 -4.50 11.59
N LEU A 73 3.50 -4.41 12.48
CA LEU A 73 3.70 -3.82 13.79
C LEU A 73 4.72 -4.71 14.46
N GLY A 74 5.99 -4.28 14.50
CA GLY A 74 7.08 -5.11 15.00
C GLY A 74 6.67 -5.78 16.30
N THR A 75 7.01 -7.06 16.49
CA THR A 75 6.80 -7.71 17.79
C THR A 75 7.35 -6.77 18.84
N HIS A 76 6.48 -6.21 19.69
CA HIS A 76 6.91 -5.37 20.80
C HIS A 76 8.11 -6.07 21.45
N PRO A 77 9.33 -5.50 21.43
CA PRO A 77 10.40 -6.07 22.22
C PRO A 77 9.86 -6.03 23.64
N ARG A 78 9.68 -7.19 24.30
CA ARG A 78 9.48 -7.17 25.74
C ARG A 78 10.60 -6.30 26.29
N GLY A 79 10.23 -5.17 26.91
CA GLY A 79 11.17 -4.37 27.67
C GLY A 79 11.95 -5.30 28.59
N PRO A 80 13.22 -5.01 28.89
CA PRO A 80 14.10 -5.95 29.57
C PRO A 80 13.40 -6.49 30.81
N ASP A 81 13.26 -7.82 30.88
CA ASP A 81 12.82 -8.52 32.08
C ASP A 81 13.80 -8.10 33.20
N HIS A 82 13.32 -7.26 34.12
CA HIS A 82 14.05 -6.93 35.33
C HIS A 82 14.22 -8.23 36.13
N GLN A 83 15.45 -8.76 36.13
CA GLN A 83 15.91 -9.72 37.14
C GLN A 83 15.96 -9.06 38.52
#